data_AF-A0A7C2C5C1-F1
#
_entry.id   AF-A0A7C2C5C1-F1
#
_cell.length_a   1.000
_cell.length_b   1.000
_cell.length_c   1.000
_cell.angle_alpha   90.00
_cell.angle_beta   90.00
_cell.angle_gamma   90.00
#
_symmetry.space_group_name_H-M   'P 1'
#
loop_
_entity.id
_entity.type
_entity.pdbx_description
1 polymer ?
#
loop_
_entity_poly.entity_id
_entity_poly.type
_entity_poly.pdbx_seq_one_letter_code
_entity_poly.pdbx_strand_id
1 'polypeptide(L)'
;MPIYRYSEWDGTQDFNLDADELLKALSDDILAHGDISQALRQLLRRGFMRPDGTRFMGLQELMQRIRQARQQRLDQYNLGSVLDDIRKKLEQVVETERQGIERRLAEAREGAPQGADDPLVKMLEKVAQRKLEFLDKLPPDLAGQIKALNDYEFMDPEAQRLFQELMQMLQGQVMDSFFQNLYQQIQGLTPEDLARLRQMVQELNRMLEQRMRGQEPDFDRFMRQFGDMFGPNPPQSLDELLEQMRQRMAMMRSLLDSLSPQQRQALHELLESVLKDEGLRQELAALAANLEYLMPTDDLRNRYPFRGDEPLSLQEAMRLMEELQALDRLEQQLRAAEQGRGLDDVDAEKLRELLGEEAYRMMDALRQMARLLEEAGYIRSRGNRWELTPRAMRKIGQKALYDIFNQIKKDRFGKHETAYRGPGNERAEETKQYEFGDPFHLHLERTLMNSLTREGPKVPVKLSPNDFEVFQTRHTSQT
;
A
#
# COMPACT_ATOMS: atom_id res chain seq x y z
N MET A 1 -31.39 -27.00 -1.93
CA MET A 1 -30.69 -25.82 -2.47
C MET A 1 -29.47 -25.58 -1.60
N PRO A 2 -28.25 -25.43 -2.16
CA PRO A 2 -27.14 -24.95 -1.36
C PRO A 2 -27.49 -23.53 -0.88
N ILE A 3 -27.44 -23.33 0.43
CA ILE A 3 -27.65 -22.02 1.06
C ILE A 3 -26.33 -21.28 0.91
N TYR A 4 -26.28 -20.30 -0.01
CA TYR A 4 -25.11 -19.43 -0.13
C TYR A 4 -25.12 -18.47 1.06
N ARG A 5 -24.15 -18.66 1.96
CA ARG A 5 -23.92 -17.76 3.09
C ARG A 5 -22.82 -16.79 2.68
N TYR A 6 -23.21 -15.58 2.29
CA TYR A 6 -22.26 -14.49 2.12
C TYR A 6 -21.89 -13.99 3.52
N SER A 7 -20.65 -14.23 3.94
CA SER A 7 -20.08 -13.63 5.14
C SER A 7 -19.15 -12.49 4.73
N GLU A 8 -19.11 -11.43 5.55
CA GLU A 8 -18.06 -10.42 5.43
C GLU A 8 -16.69 -11.06 5.68
N TRP A 9 -15.66 -10.43 5.12
CA TRP A 9 -14.28 -10.87 5.23
C TRP A 9 -13.79 -10.68 6.67
N ASP A 10 -13.63 -11.77 7.43
CA ASP A 10 -13.25 -11.73 8.86
C ASP A 10 -11.86 -12.33 9.16
N GLY A 11 -11.12 -12.75 8.13
CA GLY A 11 -9.77 -13.32 8.25
C GLY A 11 -9.72 -14.77 8.76
N THR A 12 -10.85 -15.47 8.85
CA THR A 12 -10.91 -16.86 9.34
C THR A 12 -10.89 -17.92 8.24
N GLN A 13 -10.63 -17.55 6.98
CA GLN A 13 -10.69 -18.50 5.86
C GLN A 13 -9.59 -19.58 5.94
N ASP A 14 -9.97 -20.83 5.61
CA ASP A 14 -9.02 -21.93 5.46
C ASP A 14 -8.29 -21.81 4.11
N PHE A 15 -6.96 -21.79 4.13
CA PHE A 15 -6.13 -21.72 2.92
C PHE A 15 -5.62 -23.09 2.47
N ASN A 16 -5.97 -24.18 3.16
CA ASN A 16 -5.55 -25.54 2.81
C ASN A 16 -6.12 -25.97 1.47
N LEU A 17 -5.27 -26.19 0.47
CA LEU A 17 -5.66 -26.58 -0.88
C LEU A 17 -5.70 -28.11 -1.04
N ASP A 18 -6.74 -28.61 -1.70
CA ASP A 18 -6.81 -29.99 -2.17
C ASP A 18 -6.57 -30.09 -3.68
N ALA A 19 -5.79 -31.09 -4.09
CA ALA A 19 -5.42 -31.30 -5.49
C ALA A 19 -6.63 -31.66 -6.37
N ASP A 20 -7.65 -32.34 -5.80
CA ASP A 20 -8.87 -32.67 -6.55
C ASP A 20 -9.71 -31.44 -6.84
N GLU A 21 -9.80 -30.51 -5.88
CA GLU A 21 -10.47 -29.22 -6.05
C GLU A 21 -9.78 -28.37 -7.10
N LEU A 22 -8.44 -28.29 -7.04
CA LEU A 22 -7.63 -27.56 -8.02
C LEU A 22 -7.83 -28.11 -9.43
N LEU A 23 -7.79 -29.44 -9.60
CA LEU A 23 -8.03 -30.06 -10.89
C LEU A 23 -9.44 -29.75 -11.41
N LYS A 24 -10.45 -29.79 -10.52
CA LYS A 24 -11.84 -29.47 -10.88
C LYS A 24 -11.99 -28.02 -11.31
N ALA A 25 -11.32 -27.09 -10.64
CA ALA A 25 -11.31 -25.67 -10.99
C ALA A 25 -10.62 -25.41 -12.35
N LEU A 26 -9.53 -26.12 -12.63
CA LEU A 26 -8.82 -26.02 -13.91
C LEU A 26 -9.56 -26.69 -15.08
N SER A 27 -10.45 -27.65 -14.79
CA SER A 27 -11.09 -28.50 -15.80
C SER A 27 -11.79 -27.69 -16.90
N ASP A 28 -12.47 -26.60 -16.53
CA ASP A 28 -13.28 -25.83 -17.47
C ASP A 28 -12.38 -25.04 -18.43
N ASP A 29 -11.32 -24.42 -17.91
CA ASP A 29 -10.32 -23.70 -18.71
C ASP A 29 -9.51 -24.65 -19.61
N ILE A 30 -9.17 -25.86 -19.12
CA ILE A 30 -8.48 -26.90 -19.89
C ILE A 30 -9.36 -27.39 -21.04
N LEU A 31 -10.64 -27.64 -20.80
CA LEU A 31 -11.57 -28.09 -21.85
C LEU A 31 -11.77 -27.03 -22.93
N ALA A 32 -11.75 -25.75 -22.55
CA ALA A 32 -11.91 -24.64 -23.47
C ALA A 32 -10.66 -24.37 -24.34
N HIS A 33 -9.45 -24.46 -23.78
CA HIS A 33 -8.22 -23.99 -24.45
C HIS A 33 -7.15 -25.06 -24.67
N GLY A 34 -7.26 -26.24 -24.03
CA GLY A 34 -6.35 -27.37 -24.20
C GLY A 34 -4.96 -27.24 -23.56
N ASP A 35 -4.63 -26.11 -22.94
CA ASP A 35 -3.32 -25.88 -22.31
C ASP A 35 -3.44 -25.72 -20.78
N ILE A 36 -2.87 -26.69 -20.04
CA ILE A 36 -2.78 -26.68 -18.57
C ILE A 36 -1.98 -25.50 -18.04
N SER A 37 -0.93 -25.06 -18.75
CA SER A 37 -0.10 -23.94 -18.30
C SER A 37 -0.87 -22.62 -18.39
N GLN A 38 -1.68 -22.47 -19.44
CA GLN A 38 -2.61 -21.34 -19.57
C GLN A 38 -3.72 -21.38 -18.51
N ALA A 39 -4.34 -22.55 -18.30
CA ALA A 39 -5.37 -22.73 -17.28
C ALA A 39 -4.85 -22.41 -15.87
N LEU A 40 -3.65 -22.89 -15.53
CA LEU A 40 -3.02 -22.62 -14.25
C LEU A 40 -2.72 -21.12 -14.07
N ARG A 41 -2.18 -20.44 -15.09
CA ARG A 41 -1.98 -18.98 -15.05
C ARG A 41 -3.29 -18.22 -14.85
N GLN A 42 -4.35 -18.65 -15.52
CA GLN A 42 -5.66 -18.01 -15.40
C GLN A 42 -6.26 -18.19 -14.01
N LEU A 43 -6.13 -19.39 -13.44
CA LEU A 43 -6.51 -19.70 -12.06
C LEU A 43 -5.69 -18.88 -11.05
N LEU A 44 -4.36 -18.84 -11.18
CA LEU A 44 -3.48 -18.04 -10.30
C LEU A 44 -3.84 -16.55 -10.37
N ARG A 45 -4.14 -16.04 -11.57
CA ARG A 45 -4.50 -14.64 -11.77
C ARG A 45 -5.83 -14.29 -11.10
N ARG A 46 -6.90 -15.02 -11.41
CA ARG A 46 -8.29 -14.67 -11.04
C ARG A 46 -8.75 -15.27 -9.72
N GLY A 47 -8.06 -16.31 -9.24
CA GLY A 47 -8.57 -17.21 -8.21
C GLY A 47 -9.62 -18.17 -8.76
N PHE A 48 -10.28 -18.93 -7.87
CA PHE A 48 -11.34 -19.89 -8.23
C PHE A 48 -12.37 -20.03 -7.12
N MET A 49 -13.54 -20.60 -7.44
CA MET A 49 -14.58 -20.89 -6.46
C MET A 49 -14.39 -22.30 -5.90
N ARG A 50 -14.40 -22.41 -4.58
CA ARG A 50 -14.29 -23.69 -3.87
C ARG A 50 -15.63 -24.41 -3.76
N PRO A 51 -15.63 -25.73 -3.49
CA PRO A 51 -16.87 -26.51 -3.35
C PRO A 51 -17.78 -26.05 -2.20
N ASP A 52 -17.22 -25.46 -1.15
CA ASP A 52 -17.93 -24.89 -0.01
C ASP A 52 -18.60 -23.53 -0.32
N GLY A 53 -18.40 -23.01 -1.53
CA GLY A 53 -18.93 -21.72 -1.97
C GLY A 53 -18.03 -20.53 -1.64
N THR A 54 -16.88 -20.74 -0.99
CA THR A 54 -15.90 -19.68 -0.75
C THR A 54 -15.11 -19.38 -2.00
N ARG A 55 -14.66 -18.13 -2.16
CA ARG A 55 -13.81 -17.73 -3.28
C ARG A 55 -12.35 -17.77 -2.83
N PHE A 56 -11.56 -18.63 -3.46
CA PHE A 56 -10.11 -18.57 -3.36
C PHE A 56 -9.61 -17.37 -4.17
N MET A 57 -8.85 -16.52 -3.52
CA MET A 57 -8.34 -15.27 -4.08
C MET A 57 -7.08 -15.50 -4.91
N GLY A 58 -6.96 -14.80 -6.04
CA GLY A 58 -5.80 -14.87 -6.91
C GLY A 58 -4.84 -13.69 -6.74
N LEU A 59 -3.83 -13.62 -7.61
CA LEU A 59 -2.86 -12.51 -7.67
C LEU A 59 -3.54 -11.15 -7.90
N GLN A 60 -4.65 -11.10 -8.64
CA GLN A 60 -5.41 -9.87 -8.85
C GLN A 60 -5.95 -9.28 -7.54
N GLU A 61 -6.39 -10.14 -6.63
CA GLU A 61 -6.91 -9.72 -5.33
C GLU A 61 -5.78 -9.22 -4.44
N LEU A 62 -4.62 -9.90 -4.43
CA LEU A 62 -3.41 -9.41 -3.76
C LEU A 62 -3.01 -8.02 -4.26
N MET A 63 -2.99 -7.81 -5.58
CA MET A 63 -2.70 -6.50 -6.16
C MET A 63 -3.75 -5.45 -5.78
N GLN A 64 -5.03 -5.83 -5.71
CA GLN A 64 -6.08 -4.93 -5.25
C GLN A 64 -5.88 -4.53 -3.79
N ARG A 65 -5.53 -5.48 -2.92
CA ARG A 65 -5.19 -5.21 -1.51
C ARG A 65 -3.98 -4.30 -1.36
N ILE A 66 -2.92 -4.51 -2.16
CA ILE A 66 -1.77 -3.58 -2.19
C ILE A 66 -2.23 -2.16 -2.53
N ARG A 67 -3.07 -2.00 -3.56
CA ARG A 67 -3.58 -0.68 -3.96
C ARG A 67 -4.45 -0.05 -2.88
N GLN A 68 -5.32 -0.83 -2.23
CA GLN A 68 -6.15 -0.37 -1.13
C GLN A 68 -5.30 0.06 0.07
N ALA A 69 -4.32 -0.75 0.45
CA ALA A 69 -3.40 -0.46 1.56
C ALA A 69 -2.53 0.77 1.28
N ARG A 70 -2.14 1.00 0.01
CA ARG A 70 -1.47 2.22 -0.44
C ARG A 70 -2.40 3.42 -0.30
N GLN A 71 -3.62 3.33 -0.83
CA GLN A 71 -4.59 4.43 -0.81
C GLN A 71 -4.98 4.83 0.62
N GLN A 72 -5.24 3.85 1.50
CA GLN A 72 -5.53 4.08 2.92
C GLN A 72 -4.44 4.90 3.61
N ARG A 73 -3.17 4.53 3.39
CA ARG A 73 -2.01 5.28 3.92
C ARG A 73 -1.96 6.71 3.38
N LEU A 74 -2.19 6.92 2.09
CA LEU A 74 -2.18 8.26 1.48
C LEU A 74 -3.33 9.16 1.96
N ASP A 75 -4.48 8.56 2.26
CA ASP A 75 -5.67 9.26 2.74
C ASP A 75 -5.67 9.51 4.25
N GLN A 76 -4.87 8.77 5.01
CA GLN A 76 -4.77 8.93 6.47
C GLN A 76 -3.82 10.07 6.86
N TYR A 77 -2.65 10.13 6.23
CA TYR A 77 -1.54 10.96 6.71
C TYR A 77 -1.33 12.25 5.91
N ASN A 78 -0.81 13.26 6.62
CA ASN A 78 -0.40 14.55 6.07
C ASN A 78 1.12 14.74 6.18
N LEU A 79 1.81 14.86 5.04
CA LEU A 79 3.25 15.16 5.02
C LEU A 79 3.57 16.64 5.25
N GLY A 80 2.57 17.53 5.19
CA GLY A 80 2.75 18.95 5.46
C GLY A 80 3.15 19.27 6.90
N SER A 81 2.92 18.39 7.86
CA SER A 81 3.25 18.63 9.27
C SER A 81 4.64 18.14 9.69
N VAL A 82 5.44 17.60 8.76
CA VAL A 82 6.73 16.95 9.04
C VAL A 82 7.70 17.81 9.87
N LEU A 83 7.64 19.13 9.69
CA LEU A 83 8.49 20.08 10.42
C LEU A 83 7.86 20.61 11.71
N ASP A 84 6.58 20.33 11.97
CA ASP A 84 5.86 20.92 13.11
C ASP A 84 6.39 20.39 14.45
N ASP A 85 6.81 19.12 14.50
CA ASP A 85 7.42 18.57 15.72
C ASP A 85 8.76 19.20 16.03
N ILE A 86 9.56 19.49 15.00
CA ILE A 86 10.84 20.21 15.15
C ILE A 86 10.56 21.63 15.63
N ARG A 87 9.54 22.30 15.05
CA ARG A 87 9.11 23.63 15.48
C ARG A 87 8.69 23.64 16.95
N LYS A 88 7.83 22.72 17.38
CA LYS A 88 7.38 22.63 18.79
C LYS A 88 8.54 22.42 19.75
N LYS A 89 9.51 21.55 19.41
CA LYS A 89 10.69 21.33 20.25
C LYS A 89 11.57 22.58 20.33
N LEU A 90 11.72 23.30 19.22
CA LEU A 90 12.48 24.54 19.18
C LEU A 90 11.80 25.66 19.99
N GLU A 91 10.48 25.78 19.87
CA GLU A 91 9.67 26.69 20.69
C GLU A 91 9.83 26.37 22.18
N GLN A 92 9.85 25.09 22.55
CA GLN A 92 10.11 24.65 23.93
C GLN A 92 11.51 25.10 24.41
N VAL A 93 12.55 24.96 23.59
CA VAL A 93 13.91 25.44 23.93
C VAL A 93 13.92 26.95 24.20
N VAL A 94 13.30 27.73 23.31
CA VAL A 94 13.24 29.19 23.42
C VAL A 94 12.46 29.61 24.68
N GLU A 95 11.35 28.93 24.97
CA GLU A 95 10.53 29.21 26.14
C GLU A 95 11.25 28.85 27.44
N THR A 96 11.96 27.71 27.49
CA THR A 96 12.79 27.33 28.64
C THR A 96 13.91 28.34 28.88
N GLU A 97 14.57 28.84 27.83
CA GLU A 97 15.60 29.87 27.97
C GLU A 97 15.00 31.18 28.49
N ARG A 98 13.83 31.62 27.99
CA ARG A 98 13.15 32.82 28.51
C ARG A 98 12.86 32.71 29.99
N GLN A 99 12.27 31.59 30.41
CA GLN A 99 11.96 31.32 31.82
C GLN A 99 13.22 31.23 32.68
N GLY A 100 14.30 30.65 32.15
CA GLY A 100 15.59 30.56 32.85
C GLY A 100 16.28 31.91 33.01
N ILE A 101 16.22 32.79 32.00
CA ILE A 101 16.68 34.18 32.07
C ILE A 101 15.91 34.94 33.17
N GLU A 102 14.58 34.82 33.18
CA GLU A 102 13.73 35.46 34.20
C GLU A 102 14.02 34.94 35.61
N ARG A 103 14.20 33.63 35.77
CA ARG A 103 14.53 33.00 37.06
C ARG A 103 15.87 33.51 37.60
N ARG A 104 16.93 33.50 36.78
CA ARG A 104 18.23 34.04 37.20
C ARG A 104 18.19 35.52 37.53
N LEU A 105 17.37 36.29 36.80
CA LEU A 105 17.17 37.70 37.09
C LEU A 105 16.47 37.91 38.43
N ALA A 106 15.44 37.10 38.74
CA ALA A 106 14.74 37.15 40.03
C ALA A 106 15.66 36.75 41.19
N GLU A 107 16.41 35.66 41.06
CA GLU A 107 17.38 35.19 42.06
C GLU A 107 18.44 36.26 42.37
N ALA A 108 18.95 36.94 41.34
CA ALA A 108 19.92 38.03 41.50
C ALA A 108 19.33 39.26 42.21
N ARG A 109 18.03 39.54 42.02
CA ARG A 109 17.33 40.63 42.71
C ARG A 109 17.00 40.30 44.16
N GLU A 110 16.65 39.04 44.46
CA GLU A 110 16.36 38.58 45.81
C GLU A 110 17.63 38.42 46.68
N GLY A 111 18.75 38.03 46.07
CA GLY A 111 20.05 37.93 46.74
C GLY A 111 20.76 39.27 46.99
N ALA A 112 20.26 40.37 46.42
CA ALA A 112 20.84 41.70 46.58
C ALA A 112 20.43 42.34 47.93
N PRO A 113 21.36 42.94 48.69
CA PRO A 113 21.01 43.67 49.91
C PRO A 113 20.04 44.81 49.60
N GLN A 114 18.95 44.92 50.39
CA GLN A 114 17.94 45.97 50.24
C GLN A 114 18.60 47.36 50.23
N GLY A 115 18.55 48.04 49.08
CA GLY A 115 18.97 49.44 48.93
C GLY A 115 20.31 49.70 48.24
N ALA A 116 21.01 48.69 47.71
CA ALA A 116 22.23 48.90 46.93
C ALA A 116 21.97 48.75 45.42
N ASP A 117 22.30 49.80 44.67
CA ASP A 117 22.54 49.80 43.23
C ASP A 117 23.71 48.86 42.90
N ASP A 118 23.52 47.54 43.03
CA ASP A 118 24.60 46.57 42.81
C ASP A 118 24.99 46.59 41.33
N PRO A 119 26.23 46.98 40.99
CA PRO A 119 26.72 46.98 39.61
C PRO A 119 26.59 45.62 38.92
N LEU A 120 26.64 44.52 39.70
CA LEU A 120 26.51 43.16 39.21
C LEU A 120 25.09 42.87 38.74
N VAL A 121 24.07 43.28 39.50
CA VAL A 121 22.65 43.09 39.15
C VAL A 121 22.31 43.92 37.90
N LYS A 122 22.77 45.17 37.82
CA LYS A 122 22.59 46.01 36.62
C LYS A 122 23.28 45.44 35.37
N MET A 123 24.42 44.79 35.55
CA MET A 123 25.12 44.12 34.44
C MET A 123 24.33 42.88 33.98
N LEU A 124 23.86 42.06 34.92
CA LEU A 124 23.03 40.89 34.61
C LEU A 124 21.73 41.30 33.91
N GLU A 125 21.07 42.36 34.37
CA GLU A 125 19.89 42.95 33.72
C GLU A 125 20.16 43.32 32.27
N LYS A 126 21.28 44.01 31.98
CA LYS A 126 21.66 44.35 30.61
C LYS A 126 21.92 43.11 29.75
N VAL A 127 22.53 42.06 30.31
CA VAL A 127 22.78 40.80 29.59
C VAL A 127 21.47 40.08 29.32
N ALA A 128 20.60 39.94 30.33
CA ALA A 128 19.28 39.34 30.23
C ALA A 128 18.44 40.05 29.17
N GLN A 129 18.41 41.39 29.19
CA GLN A 129 17.65 42.18 28.23
C GLN A 129 18.16 41.99 26.79
N ARG A 130 19.48 41.99 26.58
CA ARG A 130 20.07 41.70 25.26
C ARG A 130 19.72 40.30 24.77
N LYS A 131 19.69 39.31 25.66
CA LYS A 131 19.32 37.93 25.33
C LYS A 131 17.84 37.81 24.98
N LEU A 132 16.94 38.43 25.75
CA LEU A 132 15.51 38.48 25.42
C LEU A 132 15.27 39.17 24.07
N GLU A 133 15.91 40.31 23.82
CA GLU A 133 15.84 40.99 22.52
C GLU A 133 16.37 40.14 21.36
N PHE A 134 17.37 39.28 21.60
CA PHE A 134 17.88 38.34 20.60
C PHE A 134 16.83 37.26 20.31
N LEU A 135 16.24 36.67 21.34
CA LEU A 135 15.19 35.65 21.21
C LEU A 135 13.93 36.20 20.50
N ASP A 136 13.60 37.47 20.71
CA ASP A 136 12.47 38.13 20.04
C ASP A 136 12.75 38.45 18.56
N LYS A 137 14.02 38.57 18.17
CA LYS A 137 14.46 38.87 16.80
C LYS A 137 14.89 37.62 16.03
N LEU A 138 14.54 36.44 16.52
CA LEU A 138 14.81 35.20 15.81
C LEU A 138 14.12 35.19 14.42
N PRO A 139 14.77 34.63 13.39
CA PRO A 139 14.17 34.50 12.06
C PRO A 139 12.83 33.73 12.10
N PRO A 140 11.88 34.02 11.20
CA PRO A 140 10.60 33.30 11.17
C PRO A 140 10.75 31.86 10.63
N ASP A 141 11.84 31.55 9.94
CA ASP A 141 12.16 30.24 9.38
C ASP A 141 12.93 29.36 10.37
N LEU A 142 12.62 28.05 10.34
CA LEU A 142 13.14 27.08 11.30
C LEU A 142 14.67 26.90 11.20
N ALA A 143 15.21 26.90 9.98
CA ALA A 143 16.66 26.75 9.76
C ALA A 143 17.44 27.96 10.29
N GLY A 144 16.93 29.18 10.05
CA GLY A 144 17.49 30.42 10.59
C GLY A 144 17.45 30.47 12.11
N GLN A 145 16.38 29.98 12.74
CA GLN A 145 16.32 29.85 14.20
C GLN A 145 17.38 28.89 14.74
N ILE A 146 17.51 27.70 14.15
CA ILE A 146 18.53 26.71 14.55
C ILE A 146 19.93 27.29 14.38
N LYS A 147 20.21 27.96 13.27
CA LYS A 147 21.51 28.60 13.02
C LYS A 147 21.82 29.69 14.04
N ALA A 148 20.84 30.56 14.32
CA ALA A 148 21.00 31.62 15.31
C ALA A 148 21.22 31.05 16.72
N LEU A 149 20.51 29.99 17.09
CA LEU A 149 20.62 29.34 18.40
C LEU A 149 21.89 28.48 18.54
N ASN A 150 22.45 27.98 17.44
CA ASN A 150 23.72 27.25 17.47
C ASN A 150 24.89 28.15 17.89
N ASP A 151 24.86 29.42 17.50
CA ASP A 151 25.88 30.42 17.86
C ASP A 151 25.49 31.18 19.16
N TYR A 152 24.36 30.83 19.77
CA TYR A 152 23.83 31.48 20.97
C TYR A 152 24.36 30.83 22.26
N GLU A 153 24.86 31.65 23.17
CA GLU A 153 25.26 31.20 24.50
C GLU A 153 24.04 31.13 25.43
N PHE A 154 23.58 29.94 25.78
CA PHE A 154 22.43 29.76 26.68
C PHE A 154 22.73 30.23 28.10
N MET A 155 21.78 30.93 28.71
CA MET A 155 21.82 31.24 30.13
C MET A 155 21.27 30.07 30.94
N ASP A 156 20.27 29.36 30.45
CA ASP A 156 19.68 28.23 31.16
C ASP A 156 20.32 26.89 30.76
N PRO A 157 20.85 26.09 31.71
CA PRO A 157 21.48 24.81 31.39
C PRO A 157 20.48 23.75 30.89
N GLU A 158 19.20 23.85 31.28
CA GLU A 158 18.15 22.97 30.79
C GLU A 158 17.81 23.30 29.32
N ALA A 159 17.67 24.59 28.98
CA ALA A 159 17.47 25.02 27.60
C ALA A 159 18.63 24.57 26.69
N GLN A 160 19.88 24.71 27.16
CA GLN A 160 21.05 24.25 26.43
C GLN A 160 21.00 22.73 26.18
N ARG A 161 20.61 21.95 27.19
CA ARG A 161 20.47 20.49 27.08
C ARG A 161 19.39 20.11 26.07
N LEU A 162 18.22 20.74 26.13
CA LEU A 162 17.12 20.49 25.20
C LEU A 162 17.53 20.82 23.75
N PHE A 163 18.25 21.91 23.53
CA PHE A 163 18.78 22.27 22.22
C PHE A 163 19.79 21.23 21.70
N GLN A 164 20.72 20.78 22.55
CA GLN A 164 21.67 19.74 22.20
C GLN A 164 20.98 18.41 21.86
N GLU A 165 19.97 18.01 22.62
CA GLU A 165 19.16 16.81 22.36
C GLU A 165 18.42 16.93 21.02
N LEU A 166 17.84 18.10 20.71
CA LEU A 166 17.22 18.37 19.41
C LEU A 166 18.23 18.23 18.26
N MET A 167 19.41 18.84 18.39
CA MET A 167 20.46 18.77 17.37
C MET A 167 20.97 17.33 17.16
N GLN A 168 21.19 16.58 18.24
CA GLN A 168 21.62 15.19 18.16
C GLN A 168 20.58 14.31 17.46
N MET A 169 19.29 14.51 17.78
CA MET A 169 18.18 13.79 17.13
C MET A 169 18.12 14.10 15.63
N LEU A 170 18.20 15.37 15.24
CA LEU A 170 18.18 15.78 13.84
C LEU A 170 19.38 15.21 13.09
N GLN A 171 20.59 15.29 13.67
CA GLN A 171 21.80 14.70 13.09
C GLN A 171 21.64 13.20 12.90
N GLY A 172 21.21 12.48 13.93
CA GLY A 172 20.96 11.05 13.87
C GLY A 172 19.96 10.68 12.79
N GLN A 173 18.80 11.34 12.75
CA GLN A 173 17.75 11.08 11.76
C GLN A 173 18.21 11.33 10.31
N VAL A 174 18.92 12.42 10.07
CA VAL A 174 19.47 12.73 8.74
C VAL A 174 20.51 11.67 8.35
N MET A 175 21.43 11.32 9.24
CA MET A 175 22.43 10.29 8.97
C MET A 175 21.79 8.91 8.73
N ASP A 176 20.86 8.49 9.58
CA ASP A 176 20.12 7.24 9.43
C ASP A 176 19.38 7.17 8.10
N SER A 177 18.82 8.28 7.63
CA SER A 177 18.08 8.33 6.36
C SER A 177 18.96 8.09 5.13
N PHE A 178 20.19 8.59 5.13
CA PHE A 178 21.13 8.40 4.03
C PHE A 178 21.87 7.07 4.14
N PHE A 179 22.16 6.64 5.38
CA PHE A 179 23.15 5.62 5.70
C PHE A 179 22.60 4.48 6.57
N GLN A 180 21.30 4.20 6.46
CA GLN A 180 20.65 3.06 7.10
C GLN A 180 21.47 1.78 6.92
N ASN A 181 21.68 1.06 8.03
CA ASN A 181 22.55 -0.12 8.20
C ASN A 181 24.06 0.16 8.33
N LEU A 182 24.54 1.40 8.19
CA LEU A 182 25.99 1.67 8.29
C LEU A 182 26.56 1.63 9.73
N TYR A 183 25.71 1.84 10.73
CA TYR A 183 26.16 2.21 12.09
C TYR A 183 25.69 1.27 13.21
N GLN A 184 25.19 0.06 12.92
CA GLN A 184 24.71 -0.85 13.97
C GLN A 184 25.78 -1.25 15.03
N GLN A 185 27.07 -0.99 14.77
CA GLN A 185 28.16 -1.32 15.69
C GLN A 185 28.85 -0.13 16.38
N ILE A 186 28.59 1.11 15.98
CA ILE A 186 29.28 2.29 16.55
C ILE A 186 28.31 3.07 17.44
N GLN A 187 28.60 3.10 18.74
CA GLN A 187 27.86 3.91 19.70
C GLN A 187 28.25 5.39 19.54
N GLY A 188 27.57 6.08 18.64
CA GLY A 188 27.67 7.53 18.44
C GLY A 188 28.49 7.95 17.23
N LEU A 189 28.13 9.09 16.65
CA LEU A 189 28.86 9.72 15.54
C LEU A 189 30.12 10.41 16.08
N THR A 190 31.29 9.79 15.94
CA THR A 190 32.54 10.47 16.29
C THR A 190 33.04 11.32 15.12
N PRO A 191 33.87 12.36 15.37
CA PRO A 191 34.52 13.11 14.29
C PRO A 191 35.36 12.25 13.35
N GLU A 192 35.91 11.14 13.85
CA GLU A 192 36.68 10.18 13.06
C GLU A 192 35.77 9.39 12.09
N ASP A 193 34.57 9.01 12.54
CA ASP A 193 33.57 8.34 11.69
C ASP A 193 33.09 9.25 10.56
N LEU A 194 32.89 10.54 10.84
CA LEU A 194 32.53 11.53 9.82
C LEU A 194 33.65 11.70 8.78
N ALA A 195 34.91 11.75 9.23
CA ALA A 195 36.05 11.82 8.32
C ALA A 195 36.14 10.58 7.43
N ARG A 196 35.87 9.39 7.99
CA ARG A 196 35.86 8.12 7.26
C ARG A 196 34.71 8.05 6.26
N LEU A 197 33.51 8.48 6.64
CA LEU A 197 32.35 8.54 5.76
C LEU A 197 32.59 9.50 4.59
N ARG A 198 33.19 10.67 4.84
CA ARG A 198 33.60 11.61 3.79
C ARG A 198 34.55 10.95 2.79
N GLN A 199 35.56 10.20 3.27
CA GLN A 199 36.48 9.46 2.39
C GLN A 199 35.76 8.41 1.55
N MET A 200 34.78 7.70 2.13
CA MET A 200 33.97 6.72 1.40
C MET A 200 33.17 7.38 0.27
N VAL A 201 32.46 8.47 0.57
CA VAL A 201 31.68 9.22 -0.45
C VAL A 201 32.60 9.76 -1.54
N GLN A 202 33.78 10.25 -1.17
CA GLN A 202 34.79 10.71 -2.13
C GLN A 202 35.27 9.59 -3.07
N GLU A 203 35.59 8.40 -2.55
CA GLU A 203 35.97 7.27 -3.42
C GLU A 203 34.81 6.80 -4.29
N LEU A 204 33.58 6.84 -3.77
CA LEU A 204 32.38 6.55 -4.57
C LEU A 204 32.20 7.55 -5.72
N ASN A 205 32.38 8.84 -5.47
CA ASN A 205 32.37 9.88 -6.51
C ASN A 205 33.41 9.59 -7.60
N ARG A 206 34.63 9.20 -7.22
CA ARG A 206 35.66 8.82 -8.19
C ARG A 206 35.26 7.60 -9.02
N MET A 207 34.65 6.59 -8.40
CA MET A 207 34.16 5.41 -9.14
C MET A 207 33.03 5.79 -10.13
N LEU A 208 32.14 6.70 -9.74
CA LEU A 208 31.10 7.23 -10.62
C LEU A 208 31.70 8.01 -11.79
N GLU A 209 32.70 8.85 -11.55
CA GLU A 209 33.42 9.57 -12.60
C GLU A 209 34.14 8.64 -13.57
N GLN A 210 34.80 7.59 -13.06
CA GLN A 210 35.42 6.55 -13.89
C GLN A 210 34.40 5.89 -14.81
N ARG A 211 33.23 5.52 -14.26
CA ARG A 211 32.13 4.94 -15.02
C ARG A 211 31.58 5.88 -16.09
N MET A 212 31.42 7.17 -15.80
CA MET A 212 31.02 8.18 -16.79
C MET A 212 32.04 8.33 -17.93
N ARG A 213 33.32 8.03 -17.68
CA ARG A 213 34.39 7.99 -18.68
C ARG A 213 34.51 6.64 -19.40
N GLY A 214 33.62 5.68 -19.12
CA GLY A 214 33.65 4.33 -19.69
C GLY A 214 34.74 3.42 -19.12
N GLN A 215 35.29 3.74 -17.94
CA GLN A 215 36.28 2.93 -17.24
C GLN A 215 35.58 2.00 -16.23
N GLU A 216 36.17 0.84 -15.95
CA GLU A 216 35.71 -0.08 -14.91
C GLU A 216 36.31 0.31 -13.55
N PRO A 217 35.50 0.74 -12.58
CA PRO A 217 35.97 1.07 -11.24
C PRO A 217 36.30 -0.19 -10.41
N ASP A 218 37.34 -0.10 -9.56
CA ASP A 218 37.79 -1.17 -8.67
C ASP A 218 36.93 -1.23 -7.39
N PHE A 219 35.78 -1.89 -7.50
CA PHE A 219 34.84 -2.06 -6.39
C PHE A 219 35.38 -2.99 -5.28
N ASP A 220 36.23 -3.97 -5.63
CA ASP A 220 36.84 -4.89 -4.65
C ASP A 220 37.77 -4.15 -3.68
N ARG A 221 38.50 -3.14 -4.17
CA ARG A 221 39.29 -2.25 -3.31
C ARG A 221 38.39 -1.41 -2.41
N PHE A 222 37.29 -0.88 -2.94
CA PHE A 222 36.32 -0.11 -2.15
C PHE A 222 35.77 -0.95 -1.00
N MET A 223 35.35 -2.18 -1.27
CA MET A 223 34.82 -3.09 -0.24
C MET A 223 35.87 -3.54 0.78
N ARG A 224 37.15 -3.67 0.39
CA ARG A 224 38.22 -3.94 1.36
C ARG A 224 38.47 -2.80 2.33
N GLN A 225 38.23 -1.55 1.92
CA GLN A 225 38.50 -0.35 2.72
C GLN A 225 37.29 0.10 3.55
N PHE A 226 36.09 -0.11 3.02
CA PHE A 226 34.85 0.45 3.56
C PHE A 226 33.74 -0.60 3.78
N GLY A 227 33.99 -1.87 3.46
CA GLY A 227 32.98 -2.94 3.51
C GLY A 227 32.43 -3.24 4.91
N ASP A 228 33.23 -3.02 5.95
CA ASP A 228 32.84 -3.12 7.36
C ASP A 228 31.75 -2.12 7.75
N MET A 229 31.62 -1.01 7.02
CA MET A 229 30.53 -0.06 7.24
C MET A 229 29.20 -0.59 6.73
N PHE A 230 29.11 -1.51 5.76
CA PHE A 230 27.81 -1.86 5.15
C PHE A 230 26.94 -2.86 5.96
N GLY A 231 27.34 -3.20 7.18
CA GLY A 231 26.55 -4.05 8.08
C GLY A 231 26.37 -5.49 7.55
N PRO A 232 25.29 -6.20 7.92
CA PRO A 232 25.10 -7.62 7.62
C PRO A 232 24.77 -7.93 6.15
N ASN A 233 24.36 -6.92 5.35
CA ASN A 233 24.04 -7.06 3.93
C ASN A 233 24.83 -6.05 3.09
N PRO A 234 26.14 -6.29 2.88
CA PRO A 234 26.96 -5.46 2.01
C PRO A 234 26.57 -5.65 0.54
N PRO A 235 26.63 -4.58 -0.29
CA PRO A 235 26.44 -4.70 -1.73
C PRO A 235 27.53 -5.58 -2.35
N GLN A 236 27.14 -6.48 -3.26
CA GLN A 236 28.06 -7.39 -3.95
C GLN A 236 28.73 -6.76 -5.17
N SER A 237 28.15 -5.67 -5.68
CA SER A 237 28.67 -4.95 -6.85
C SER A 237 28.39 -3.46 -6.75
N LEU A 238 29.15 -2.67 -7.54
CA LEU A 238 28.86 -1.25 -7.68
C LEU A 238 27.44 -1.03 -8.21
N ASP A 239 26.96 -1.86 -9.15
CA ASP A 239 25.59 -1.76 -9.67
C ASP A 239 24.53 -1.90 -8.59
N GLU A 240 24.72 -2.88 -7.69
CA GLU A 240 23.82 -3.09 -6.56
C GLU A 240 23.83 -1.91 -5.59
N LEU A 241 25.01 -1.38 -5.26
CA LEU A 241 25.14 -0.19 -4.42
C LEU A 241 24.42 1.01 -5.05
N LEU A 242 24.65 1.26 -6.35
CA LEU A 242 24.01 2.37 -7.06
C LEU A 242 22.50 2.21 -7.12
N GLU A 243 22.00 0.98 -7.28
CA GLU A 243 20.57 0.70 -7.25
C GLU A 243 19.95 0.98 -5.88
N GLN A 244 20.62 0.58 -4.79
CA GLN A 244 20.17 0.90 -3.43
C GLN A 244 20.14 2.42 -3.18
N MET A 245 21.17 3.15 -3.63
CA MET A 245 21.23 4.60 -3.49
C MET A 245 20.17 5.31 -4.32
N ARG A 246 19.92 4.85 -5.55
CA ARG A 246 18.86 5.34 -6.42
C ARG A 246 17.50 5.25 -5.75
N GLN A 247 17.20 4.11 -5.13
CA GLN A 247 15.94 3.89 -4.40
C GLN A 247 15.78 4.89 -3.24
N ARG A 248 16.86 5.13 -2.48
CA ARG A 248 16.87 6.10 -1.36
C ARG A 248 16.66 7.53 -1.85
N MET A 249 17.36 7.96 -2.89
CA MET A 249 17.18 9.31 -3.45
C MET A 249 15.79 9.49 -4.04
N ALA A 250 15.24 8.48 -4.71
CA ALA A 250 13.87 8.50 -5.20
C ALA A 250 12.87 8.69 -4.05
N MET A 251 13.12 8.06 -2.90
CA MET A 251 12.31 8.22 -1.69
C MET A 251 12.36 9.66 -1.17
N MET A 252 13.58 10.20 -1.00
CA MET A 252 13.78 11.58 -0.53
C MET A 252 13.16 12.60 -1.49
N ARG A 253 13.34 12.43 -2.80
CA ARG A 253 12.74 13.30 -3.81
C ARG A 253 11.22 13.24 -3.77
N SER A 254 10.65 12.04 -3.59
CA SER A 254 9.20 11.88 -3.46
C SER A 254 8.66 12.55 -2.20
N LEU A 255 9.38 12.45 -1.07
CA LEU A 255 9.06 13.20 0.16
C LEU A 255 9.12 14.70 -0.12
N LEU A 256 10.21 15.20 -0.70
CA LEU A 256 10.36 16.62 -1.01
C LEU A 256 9.22 17.10 -1.92
N ASP A 257 8.93 16.38 -3.01
CA ASP A 257 7.87 16.76 -3.96
C ASP A 257 6.48 16.79 -3.33
N SER A 258 6.25 15.99 -2.28
CA SER A 258 5.00 16.02 -1.50
C SER A 258 4.87 17.23 -0.58
N LEU A 259 5.98 17.91 -0.26
CA LEU A 259 6.01 19.10 0.58
C LEU A 259 5.76 20.37 -0.24
N SER A 260 5.16 21.39 0.39
CA SER A 260 4.99 22.70 -0.25
C SER A 260 6.35 23.31 -0.63
N PRO A 261 6.44 24.22 -1.63
CA PRO A 261 7.71 24.86 -2.01
C PRO A 261 8.44 25.52 -0.83
N GLN A 262 7.69 26.10 0.11
CA GLN A 262 8.25 26.74 1.31
C GLN A 262 8.82 25.71 2.30
N GLN A 263 8.11 24.59 2.51
CA GLN A 263 8.58 23.52 3.40
C GLN A 263 9.77 22.76 2.81
N ARG A 264 9.81 22.56 1.49
CA ARG A 264 10.98 22.00 0.82
C ARG A 264 12.22 22.84 1.06
N GLN A 265 12.10 24.15 0.90
CA GLN A 265 13.20 25.08 1.14
C GLN A 265 13.64 25.02 2.62
N ALA A 266 12.69 25.08 3.55
CA ALA A 266 12.98 24.99 4.98
C ALA A 266 13.67 23.66 5.37
N LEU A 267 13.25 22.53 4.80
CA LEU A 267 13.89 21.25 5.03
C LEU A 267 15.30 21.22 4.43
N HIS A 268 15.50 21.77 3.23
CA HIS A 268 16.82 21.86 2.61
C HIS A 268 17.80 22.65 3.49
N GLU A 269 17.39 23.84 3.94
CA GLU A 269 18.20 24.68 4.83
C GLU A 269 18.46 24.01 6.19
N LEU A 270 17.48 23.27 6.73
CA LEU A 270 17.68 22.46 7.93
C LEU A 270 18.75 21.40 7.70
N LEU A 271 18.69 20.64 6.59
CA LEU A 271 19.70 19.64 6.25
C LEU A 271 21.10 20.24 6.14
N GLU A 272 21.21 21.43 5.53
CA GLU A 272 22.47 22.17 5.45
C GLU A 272 23.01 22.59 6.82
N SER A 273 22.14 23.06 7.72
CA SER A 273 22.54 23.50 9.06
C SER A 273 22.94 22.35 9.99
N VAL A 274 22.32 21.19 9.84
CA VAL A 274 22.56 20.00 10.66
C VAL A 274 23.91 19.35 10.31
N LEU A 275 24.30 19.39 9.03
CA LEU A 275 25.58 18.90 8.51
C LEU A 275 26.71 19.91 8.74
N LYS A 276 27.41 19.80 9.87
CA LYS A 276 28.52 20.72 10.23
C LYS A 276 29.78 20.61 9.36
N ASP A 277 30.01 19.46 8.71
CA ASP A 277 31.21 19.21 7.90
C ASP A 277 31.00 19.68 6.44
N GLU A 278 31.67 20.79 6.09
CA GLU A 278 31.61 21.37 4.74
C GLU A 278 32.16 20.43 3.67
N GLY A 279 33.19 19.63 3.99
CA GLY A 279 33.78 18.69 3.03
C GLY A 279 32.81 17.56 2.69
N LEU A 280 32.12 17.01 3.70
CA LEU A 280 31.11 15.99 3.49
C LEU A 280 29.93 16.53 2.68
N ARG A 281 29.47 17.77 2.96
CA ARG A 281 28.40 18.42 2.17
C ARG A 281 28.76 18.51 0.68
N GLN A 282 30.00 18.92 0.37
CA GLN A 282 30.48 19.01 -1.01
C GLN A 282 30.52 17.65 -1.71
N GLU A 283 31.01 16.62 -1.02
CA GLU A 283 31.08 15.26 -1.57
C GLU A 283 29.67 14.67 -1.79
N LEU A 284 28.72 14.91 -0.88
CA LEU A 284 27.32 14.51 -1.04
C LEU A 284 26.63 15.23 -2.21
N ALA A 285 26.91 16.52 -2.39
CA ALA A 285 26.38 17.29 -3.51
C ALA A 285 26.93 16.78 -4.85
N ALA A 286 28.24 16.49 -4.92
CA ALA A 286 28.87 15.89 -6.10
C ALA A 286 28.28 14.50 -6.42
N LEU A 287 28.04 13.69 -5.38
CA LEU A 287 27.41 12.38 -5.51
C LEU A 287 25.99 12.49 -6.08
N ALA A 288 25.17 13.39 -5.54
CA ALA A 288 23.83 13.62 -6.04
C ALA A 288 23.83 14.06 -7.52
N ALA A 289 24.72 14.97 -7.91
CA ALA A 289 24.87 15.43 -9.29
C ALA A 289 25.32 14.31 -10.24
N ASN A 290 26.30 13.50 -9.83
CA ASN A 290 26.80 12.36 -10.61
C ASN A 290 25.71 11.31 -10.84
N LEU A 291 24.91 11.04 -9.81
CA LEU A 291 23.82 10.07 -9.90
C LEU A 291 22.66 10.58 -10.76
N GLU A 292 22.28 11.86 -10.65
CA GLU A 292 21.25 12.46 -11.49
C GLU A 292 21.65 12.45 -12.97
N TYR A 293 22.93 12.67 -13.28
CA TYR A 293 23.46 12.58 -14.64
C TYR A 293 23.40 11.15 -15.20
N LEU A 294 23.82 10.15 -14.40
CA LEU A 294 23.83 8.75 -14.83
C LEU A 294 22.42 8.17 -14.95
N MET A 295 21.45 8.69 -14.19
CA MET A 295 20.11 8.14 -14.12
C MET A 295 19.07 9.28 -14.04
N PRO A 296 18.63 9.83 -15.19
CA PRO A 296 17.56 10.82 -15.24
C PRO A 296 16.28 10.23 -14.62
N THR A 297 15.76 10.89 -13.58
CA THR A 297 14.64 10.39 -12.76
C THR A 297 13.28 10.98 -13.19
N ASP A 298 13.11 11.26 -14.47
CA ASP A 298 11.92 11.97 -14.98
C ASP A 298 10.59 11.24 -14.75
N ASP A 299 10.60 9.92 -14.60
CA ASP A 299 9.38 9.09 -14.40
C ASP A 299 8.85 9.05 -12.95
N LEU A 300 9.46 9.78 -12.00
CA LEU A 300 9.16 9.66 -10.56
C LEU A 300 8.45 10.87 -9.93
N ARG A 301 8.21 11.94 -10.70
CA ARG A 301 7.54 13.15 -10.16
C ARG A 301 6.11 12.88 -9.72
N ASN A 302 5.73 13.39 -8.54
CA ASN A 302 4.37 13.37 -7.98
C ASN A 302 3.74 11.97 -7.82
N ARG A 303 4.50 10.95 -7.45
CA ARG A 303 3.96 9.58 -7.28
C ARG A 303 2.89 9.44 -6.18
N TYR A 304 2.98 10.25 -5.12
CA TYR A 304 2.15 10.05 -3.93
C TYR A 304 1.38 11.32 -3.56
N PRO A 305 0.12 11.47 -4.01
CA PRO A 305 -0.73 12.59 -3.63
C PRO A 305 -1.37 12.34 -2.26
N PHE A 306 -0.68 12.74 -1.19
CA PHE A 306 -1.22 12.68 0.17
C PHE A 306 -2.42 13.61 0.34
N ARG A 307 -3.45 13.15 1.08
CA ARG A 307 -4.71 13.87 1.29
C ARG A 307 -5.22 13.81 2.72
N GLY A 308 -4.52 13.11 3.60
CA GLY A 308 -4.94 12.97 4.99
C GLY A 308 -4.66 14.19 5.84
N ASP A 309 -5.06 14.08 7.10
CA ASP A 309 -4.95 15.13 8.11
C ASP A 309 -4.04 14.72 9.28
N GLU A 310 -3.74 13.43 9.44
CA GLU A 310 -2.95 12.93 10.57
C GLU A 310 -1.49 13.42 10.46
N PRO A 311 -1.00 14.18 11.45
CA PRO A 311 0.34 14.73 11.37
C PRO A 311 1.39 13.64 11.53
N LEU A 312 2.48 13.77 10.77
CA LEU A 312 3.65 12.92 10.88
C LEU A 312 4.88 13.72 11.29
N SER A 313 5.76 13.09 12.05
CA SER A 313 7.15 13.51 12.19
C SER A 313 7.96 13.16 10.93
N LEU A 314 9.14 13.77 10.77
CA LEU A 314 10.06 13.43 9.68
C LEU A 314 10.40 11.94 9.62
N GLN A 315 10.61 11.31 10.78
CA GLN A 315 10.96 9.89 10.84
C GLN A 315 9.80 8.98 10.42
N GLU A 316 8.58 9.30 10.88
CA GLU A 316 7.39 8.53 10.50
C GLU A 316 7.06 8.73 9.02
N ALA A 317 7.23 9.94 8.49
CA ALA A 317 7.11 10.22 7.06
C ALA A 317 8.11 9.40 6.23
N MET A 318 9.37 9.32 6.63
CA MET A 318 10.37 8.50 5.94
C MET A 318 10.00 7.00 5.95
N ARG A 319 9.58 6.47 7.10
CA ARG A 319 9.11 5.08 7.23
C ARG A 319 7.89 4.82 6.35
N LEU A 320 6.93 5.73 6.34
CA LEU A 320 5.75 5.64 5.50
C LEU A 320 6.12 5.59 4.02
N MET A 321 7.06 6.42 3.58
CA MET A 321 7.55 6.41 2.21
C MET A 321 8.26 5.09 1.86
N GLU A 322 9.02 4.52 2.78
CA GLU A 322 9.63 3.20 2.63
C GLU A 322 8.56 2.10 2.45
N GLU A 323 7.52 2.10 3.28
CA GLU A 323 6.39 1.18 3.14
C GLU A 323 5.68 1.33 1.79
N LEU A 324 5.40 2.56 1.37
CA LEU A 324 4.74 2.84 0.09
C LEU A 324 5.56 2.34 -1.10
N GLN A 325 6.88 2.53 -1.08
CA GLN A 325 7.76 1.99 -2.10
C GLN A 325 7.81 0.46 -2.07
N ALA A 326 7.81 -0.14 -0.90
CA ALA A 326 7.78 -1.59 -0.77
C ALA A 326 6.48 -2.18 -1.35
N LEU A 327 5.33 -1.51 -1.13
CA LEU A 327 4.07 -1.85 -1.78
C LEU A 327 4.15 -1.75 -3.32
N ASP A 328 4.79 -0.71 -3.86
CA ASP A 328 5.00 -0.57 -5.32
C ASP A 328 5.85 -1.71 -5.88
N ARG A 329 6.93 -2.09 -5.19
CA ARG A 329 7.80 -3.20 -5.60
C ARG A 329 7.05 -4.53 -5.58
N LEU A 330 6.27 -4.78 -4.53
CA LEU A 330 5.43 -5.97 -4.44
C LEU A 330 4.39 -6.01 -5.57
N GLU A 331 3.75 -4.88 -5.89
CA GLU A 331 2.83 -4.82 -7.03
C GLU A 331 3.54 -5.17 -8.35
N GLN A 332 4.75 -4.65 -8.56
CA GLN A 332 5.56 -4.97 -9.75
C GLN A 332 5.96 -6.44 -9.81
N GLN A 333 6.39 -7.03 -8.69
CA GLN A 333 6.72 -8.45 -8.58
C GLN A 333 5.50 -9.33 -8.90
N LEU A 334 4.33 -9.01 -8.34
CA LEU A 334 3.09 -9.74 -8.63
C LEU A 334 2.68 -9.63 -10.10
N ARG A 335 2.80 -8.44 -10.71
CA ARG A 335 2.57 -8.26 -12.16
C ARG A 335 3.55 -9.07 -13.00
N ALA A 336 4.82 -9.13 -12.62
CA ALA A 336 5.82 -9.94 -13.31
C ALA A 336 5.53 -11.45 -13.16
N ALA A 337 5.07 -11.87 -11.98
CA ALA A 337 4.64 -13.24 -11.74
C ALA A 337 3.41 -13.62 -12.57
N GLU A 338 2.43 -12.71 -12.70
CA GLU A 338 1.28 -12.87 -13.60
C GLU A 338 1.70 -13.06 -15.06
N GLN A 339 2.78 -12.38 -15.49
CA GLN A 339 3.35 -12.47 -16.84
C GLN A 339 4.24 -13.71 -17.06
N GLY A 340 4.49 -14.51 -16.00
CA GLY A 340 5.19 -15.78 -16.12
C GLY A 340 6.64 -15.80 -15.64
N ARG A 341 7.13 -14.79 -14.90
CA ARG A 341 8.44 -14.88 -14.22
C ARG A 341 8.48 -15.87 -13.04
N GLY A 342 7.35 -16.51 -12.73
CA GLY A 342 7.24 -17.44 -11.61
C GLY A 342 6.87 -16.71 -10.32
N LEU A 343 6.27 -17.44 -9.40
CA LEU A 343 5.81 -16.91 -8.11
C LEU A 343 6.95 -16.81 -7.08
N ASP A 344 8.10 -17.43 -7.34
CA ASP A 344 9.24 -17.51 -6.42
C ASP A 344 9.98 -16.17 -6.26
N ASP A 345 9.90 -15.29 -7.27
CA ASP A 345 10.52 -13.95 -7.26
C ASP A 345 9.79 -12.93 -6.35
N VAL A 346 8.60 -13.28 -5.86
CA VAL A 346 7.78 -12.39 -5.01
C VAL A 346 8.28 -12.45 -3.56
N ASP A 347 8.47 -11.30 -2.92
CA ASP A 347 8.84 -11.29 -1.49
C ASP A 347 7.63 -11.58 -0.59
N ALA A 348 7.47 -12.83 -0.20
CA ALA A 348 6.36 -13.26 0.67
C ALA A 348 6.48 -12.71 2.09
N GLU A 349 7.70 -12.52 2.60
CA GLU A 349 7.93 -11.96 3.94
C GLU A 349 7.54 -10.49 3.98
N LYS A 350 7.87 -9.72 2.93
CA LYS A 350 7.42 -8.33 2.84
C LYS A 350 5.91 -8.21 2.65
N LEU A 351 5.26 -9.15 1.95
CA LEU A 351 3.80 -9.24 1.92
C LEU A 351 3.21 -9.44 3.32
N ARG A 352 3.82 -10.30 4.14
CA ARG A 352 3.43 -10.55 5.53
C ARG A 352 3.52 -9.28 6.38
N GLU A 353 4.63 -8.56 6.27
CA GLU A 353 4.88 -7.33 7.02
C GLU A 353 3.87 -6.23 6.66
N LEU A 354 3.58 -6.03 5.36
CA LEU A 354 2.81 -4.88 4.89
C LEU A 354 1.29 -5.12 4.79
N LEU A 355 0.87 -6.36 4.57
CA LEU A 355 -0.52 -6.76 4.38
C LEU A 355 -1.01 -7.83 5.37
N GLY A 356 -0.14 -8.32 6.25
CA GLY A 356 -0.47 -9.29 7.29
C GLY A 356 -0.32 -10.77 6.89
N GLU A 357 -0.50 -11.64 7.89
CA GLU A 357 -0.38 -13.10 7.79
C GLU A 357 -1.28 -13.73 6.71
N GLU A 358 -2.42 -13.13 6.45
CA GLU A 358 -3.36 -13.61 5.44
C GLU A 358 -2.80 -13.50 4.01
N ALA A 359 -2.16 -12.38 3.68
CA ALA A 359 -1.54 -12.18 2.38
C ALA A 359 -0.38 -13.17 2.17
N TYR A 360 0.38 -13.44 3.23
CA TYR A 360 1.43 -14.45 3.24
C TYR A 360 0.89 -15.85 2.95
N ARG A 361 -0.13 -16.31 3.72
CA ARG A 361 -0.73 -17.63 3.52
C ARG A 361 -1.33 -17.81 2.13
N MET A 362 -1.99 -16.77 1.61
CA MET A 362 -2.50 -16.79 0.24
C MET A 362 -1.36 -16.92 -0.78
N MET A 363 -0.29 -16.16 -0.63
CA MET A 363 0.87 -16.22 -1.52
C MET A 363 1.56 -17.59 -1.49
N ASP A 364 1.71 -18.17 -0.30
CA ASP A 364 2.26 -19.50 -0.11
C ASP A 364 1.37 -20.59 -0.73
N ALA A 365 0.05 -20.51 -0.52
CA ALA A 365 -0.91 -21.41 -1.14
C ALA A 365 -0.86 -21.34 -2.69
N LEU A 366 -0.75 -20.13 -3.27
CA LEU A 366 -0.58 -19.94 -4.72
C LEU A 366 0.70 -20.61 -5.24
N ARG A 367 1.82 -20.53 -4.50
CA ARG A 367 3.09 -21.19 -4.84
C ARG A 367 2.98 -22.72 -4.82
N GLN A 368 2.19 -23.26 -3.91
CA GLN A 368 2.06 -24.70 -3.72
C GLN A 368 1.12 -25.37 -4.74
N MET A 369 0.23 -24.64 -5.40
CA MET A 369 -0.76 -25.22 -6.34
C MET A 369 -0.17 -26.16 -7.38
N ALA A 370 0.92 -25.76 -8.04
CA ALA A 370 1.58 -26.59 -9.05
C ALA A 370 2.17 -27.87 -8.44
N ARG A 371 2.83 -27.74 -7.27
CA ARG A 371 3.42 -28.87 -6.55
C ARG A 371 2.35 -29.86 -6.09
N LEU A 372 1.25 -29.39 -5.53
CA LEU A 372 0.12 -30.22 -5.10
C LEU A 372 -0.48 -31.04 -6.25
N LEU A 373 -0.65 -30.41 -7.44
CA LEU A 373 -1.14 -31.11 -8.62
C LEU A 373 -0.14 -32.15 -9.14
N GLU A 374 1.17 -31.90 -9.03
CA GLU A 374 2.23 -32.82 -9.41
C GLU A 374 2.31 -34.01 -8.45
N GLU A 375 2.33 -33.75 -7.14
CA GLU A 375 2.36 -34.76 -6.07
C GLU A 375 1.14 -35.68 -6.11
N ALA A 376 -0.04 -35.14 -6.43
CA ALA A 376 -1.26 -35.92 -6.64
C ALA A 376 -1.24 -36.74 -7.95
N GLY A 377 -0.23 -36.55 -8.80
CA GLY A 377 -0.06 -37.23 -10.08
C GLY A 377 -1.04 -36.75 -11.15
N TYR A 378 -1.53 -35.52 -11.08
CA TYR A 378 -2.41 -34.92 -12.08
C TYR A 378 -1.66 -34.20 -13.19
N ILE A 379 -0.56 -33.55 -12.84
CA ILE A 379 0.37 -32.98 -13.81
C ILE A 379 1.74 -33.62 -13.67
N ARG A 380 2.57 -33.47 -14.70
CA ARG A 380 3.98 -33.84 -14.68
C ARG A 380 4.80 -32.79 -15.41
N SER A 381 6.00 -32.51 -14.94
CA SER A 381 6.92 -31.64 -15.66
C SER A 381 7.57 -32.39 -16.84
N ARG A 382 7.56 -31.79 -18.03
CA ARG A 382 8.30 -32.26 -19.21
C ARG A 382 9.13 -31.10 -19.77
N GLY A 383 10.37 -30.99 -19.31
CA GLY A 383 11.23 -29.84 -19.62
C GLY A 383 10.71 -28.59 -18.92
N ASN A 384 10.40 -27.54 -19.68
CA ASN A 384 9.87 -26.28 -19.15
C ASN A 384 8.33 -26.16 -19.26
N ARG A 385 7.62 -27.28 -19.43
CA ARG A 385 6.16 -27.30 -19.62
C ARG A 385 5.49 -28.35 -18.75
N TRP A 386 4.31 -28.00 -18.26
CA TRP A 386 3.42 -28.92 -17.56
C TRP A 386 2.59 -29.72 -18.55
N GLU A 387 2.47 -31.03 -18.33
CA GLU A 387 1.58 -31.91 -19.09
C GLU A 387 0.57 -32.59 -18.15
N LEU A 388 -0.65 -32.78 -18.63
CA LEU A 388 -1.67 -33.56 -17.94
C LEU A 388 -1.33 -35.06 -17.98
N THR A 389 -1.50 -35.74 -16.85
CA THR A 389 -1.35 -37.20 -16.81
C THR A 389 -2.61 -37.90 -17.34
N PRO A 390 -2.52 -39.17 -17.77
CA PRO A 390 -3.71 -39.97 -18.14
C PRO A 390 -4.76 -40.07 -17.02
N ARG A 391 -4.34 -39.95 -15.76
CA ARG A 391 -5.24 -39.91 -14.60
C ARG A 391 -6.04 -38.61 -14.59
N ALA A 392 -5.38 -37.45 -14.74
CA ALA A 392 -6.06 -36.16 -14.81
C ALA A 392 -7.04 -36.09 -16.00
N MET A 393 -6.60 -36.50 -17.19
CA MET A 393 -7.44 -36.51 -18.39
C MET A 393 -8.74 -37.31 -18.21
N ARG A 394 -8.65 -38.51 -17.58
CA ARG A 394 -9.84 -39.32 -17.27
C ARG A 394 -10.78 -38.60 -16.31
N LYS A 395 -10.24 -37.94 -15.28
CA LYS A 395 -11.04 -37.24 -14.26
C LYS A 395 -11.74 -36.00 -14.82
N ILE A 396 -11.04 -35.21 -15.64
CA ILE A 396 -11.61 -34.07 -16.36
C ILE A 396 -12.71 -34.55 -17.33
N GLY A 397 -12.45 -35.62 -18.10
CA GLY A 397 -13.44 -36.18 -19.03
C GLY A 397 -14.70 -36.71 -18.33
N GLN A 398 -14.56 -37.37 -17.18
CA GLN A 398 -15.70 -37.82 -16.36
C GLN A 398 -16.54 -36.64 -15.86
N LYS A 399 -15.90 -35.56 -15.39
CA LYS A 399 -16.58 -34.33 -14.99
C LYS A 399 -17.35 -33.71 -16.17
N ALA A 400 -16.68 -33.52 -17.32
CA ALA A 400 -17.29 -32.95 -18.51
C ALA A 400 -18.55 -33.73 -18.95
N LEU A 401 -18.46 -35.07 -18.99
CA LEU A 401 -19.59 -35.93 -19.30
C LEU A 401 -20.72 -35.77 -18.28
N TYR A 402 -20.39 -35.77 -16.99
CA TYR A 402 -21.37 -35.58 -15.92
C TYR A 402 -22.10 -34.23 -16.02
N ASP A 403 -21.37 -33.15 -16.29
CA ASP A 403 -21.91 -31.80 -16.43
C ASP A 403 -22.83 -31.70 -17.67
N ILE A 404 -22.40 -32.25 -18.81
CA ILE A 404 -23.24 -32.36 -20.03
C ILE A 404 -24.52 -33.16 -19.74
N PHE A 405 -24.41 -34.33 -19.10
CA PHE A 405 -25.59 -35.16 -18.76
C PHE A 405 -26.54 -34.46 -17.81
N ASN A 406 -26.03 -33.70 -16.84
CA ASN A 406 -26.86 -32.93 -15.93
C ASN A 406 -27.55 -31.75 -16.62
N GLN A 407 -26.87 -31.09 -17.56
CA GLN A 407 -27.47 -30.03 -18.37
C GLN A 407 -28.57 -30.59 -19.29
N ILE A 408 -28.33 -31.74 -19.93
CA ILE A 408 -29.35 -32.46 -20.72
C ILE A 408 -30.54 -32.92 -19.86
N LYS A 409 -30.31 -33.32 -18.60
CA LYS A 409 -31.41 -33.68 -17.68
C LYS A 409 -32.22 -32.46 -17.24
N LYS A 410 -31.61 -31.28 -17.13
CA LYS A 410 -32.32 -30.01 -16.87
C LYS A 410 -33.13 -29.55 -18.08
N ASP A 411 -32.62 -29.76 -19.30
CA ASP A 411 -33.34 -29.44 -20.56
C ASP A 411 -34.42 -30.47 -20.94
N ARG A 412 -34.46 -31.65 -20.29
CA ARG A 412 -35.53 -32.64 -20.49
C ARG A 412 -36.74 -32.33 -19.62
N PHE A 413 -37.76 -31.76 -20.26
CA PHE A 413 -39.15 -31.66 -19.82
C PHE A 413 -39.61 -32.76 -18.85
N GLY A 414 -40.02 -32.34 -17.66
CA GLY A 414 -40.72 -33.15 -16.66
C GLY A 414 -41.50 -32.26 -15.69
N LYS A 415 -42.83 -32.37 -15.75
CA LYS A 415 -43.80 -31.69 -14.88
C LYS A 415 -43.41 -31.81 -13.40
N HIS A 416 -43.20 -30.68 -12.73
CA HIS A 416 -43.33 -30.59 -11.28
C HIS A 416 -44.54 -29.71 -10.97
N GLU A 417 -45.64 -30.30 -10.52
CA GLU A 417 -46.69 -29.55 -9.83
C GLU A 417 -46.11 -29.05 -8.51
N THR A 418 -45.88 -27.75 -8.39
CA THR A 418 -45.58 -27.11 -7.12
C THR A 418 -46.89 -26.67 -6.47
N ALA A 419 -47.17 -27.20 -5.28
CA ALA A 419 -48.30 -26.83 -4.43
C ALA A 419 -48.06 -25.50 -3.70
N TYR A 420 -47.74 -24.42 -4.42
CA TYR A 420 -47.62 -23.08 -3.84
C TYR A 420 -48.23 -22.03 -4.76
N ARG A 421 -49.29 -21.36 -4.28
CA ARG A 421 -49.96 -20.23 -4.94
C ARG A 421 -49.46 -18.93 -4.29
N GLY A 422 -48.80 -18.09 -5.08
CA GLY A 422 -48.48 -16.69 -4.76
C GLY A 422 -48.65 -15.83 -6.02
N PRO A 423 -48.97 -14.53 -5.90
CA PRO A 423 -49.40 -13.70 -7.02
C PRO A 423 -48.23 -13.26 -7.90
N GLY A 424 -48.30 -13.54 -9.21
CA GLY A 424 -47.32 -13.11 -10.23
C GLY A 424 -48.01 -12.68 -11.53
N ASN A 425 -47.41 -11.73 -12.26
CA ASN A 425 -48.04 -10.91 -13.30
C ASN A 425 -47.48 -11.14 -14.73
N GLU A 426 -47.60 -12.34 -15.30
CA GLU A 426 -47.30 -12.56 -16.74
C GLU A 426 -48.48 -13.23 -17.47
N ARG A 427 -48.95 -12.59 -18.55
CA ARG A 427 -50.13 -12.99 -19.33
C ARG A 427 -49.76 -14.12 -20.30
N ALA A 428 -50.40 -15.29 -20.19
CA ALA A 428 -50.39 -16.27 -21.28
C ALA A 428 -51.48 -15.94 -22.30
N GLU A 429 -51.29 -16.36 -23.56
CA GLU A 429 -52.24 -16.11 -24.67
C GLU A 429 -53.49 -17.01 -24.62
N GLU A 430 -53.50 -18.03 -23.76
CA GLU A 430 -54.66 -18.89 -23.56
C GLU A 430 -55.62 -18.27 -22.55
N THR A 431 -56.91 -18.28 -22.87
CA THR A 431 -57.95 -17.79 -21.98
C THR A 431 -58.77 -18.93 -21.39
N LYS A 432 -59.30 -18.73 -20.19
CA LYS A 432 -60.24 -19.64 -19.54
C LYS A 432 -61.43 -18.87 -18.95
N GLN A 433 -62.54 -19.56 -18.71
CA GLN A 433 -63.68 -18.98 -18.00
C GLN A 433 -63.26 -18.54 -16.59
N TYR A 434 -63.74 -17.39 -16.16
CA TYR A 434 -63.40 -16.80 -14.87
C TYR A 434 -63.94 -17.64 -13.71
N GLU A 435 -63.07 -17.99 -12.78
CA GLU A 435 -63.43 -18.60 -11.50
C GLU A 435 -63.04 -17.69 -10.34
N PHE A 436 -63.81 -17.76 -9.26
CA PHE A 436 -63.56 -16.92 -8.08
C PHE A 436 -62.16 -17.20 -7.50
N GLY A 437 -61.29 -16.19 -7.54
CA GLY A 437 -59.89 -16.29 -7.13
C GLY A 437 -58.87 -16.10 -8.25
N ASP A 438 -59.30 -16.06 -9.52
CA ASP A 438 -58.42 -15.71 -10.64
C ASP A 438 -58.09 -14.21 -10.68
N PRO A 439 -56.88 -13.81 -11.13
CA PRO A 439 -56.58 -12.42 -11.45
C PRO A 439 -57.56 -11.86 -12.48
N PHE A 440 -58.10 -10.66 -12.23
CA PHE A 440 -59.16 -10.07 -13.07
C PHE A 440 -58.62 -9.43 -14.36
N HIS A 441 -57.94 -10.23 -15.18
CA HIS A 441 -57.44 -9.85 -16.50
C HIS A 441 -58.39 -10.32 -17.59
N LEU A 442 -59.51 -9.62 -17.74
CA LEU A 442 -60.59 -9.93 -18.67
C LEU A 442 -60.16 -9.82 -20.14
N HIS A 443 -60.47 -10.86 -20.91
CA HIS A 443 -60.43 -10.83 -22.37
C HIS A 443 -61.75 -10.28 -22.91
N LEU A 444 -61.83 -8.96 -23.05
CA LEU A 444 -63.06 -8.23 -23.39
C LEU A 444 -63.77 -8.77 -24.62
N GLU A 445 -63.05 -9.10 -25.69
CA GLU A 445 -63.65 -9.60 -26.94
C GLU A 445 -64.40 -10.92 -26.73
N ARG A 446 -63.76 -11.93 -26.15
CA ARG A 446 -64.40 -13.21 -25.84
C ARG A 446 -65.53 -13.06 -24.83
N THR A 447 -65.37 -12.22 -23.81
CA THR A 447 -66.44 -11.94 -22.85
C THR A 447 -67.68 -11.31 -23.49
N LEU A 448 -67.47 -10.35 -24.40
CA LEU A 448 -68.56 -9.76 -25.17
C LEU A 448 -69.18 -10.80 -26.12
N MET A 449 -68.36 -11.65 -26.75
CA MET A 449 -68.84 -12.73 -27.62
C MET A 449 -69.69 -13.75 -26.86
N ASN A 450 -69.28 -14.13 -25.64
CA ASN A 450 -70.03 -15.05 -24.78
C ASN A 450 -71.39 -14.45 -24.37
N SER A 451 -71.41 -13.16 -24.00
CA SER A 451 -72.65 -12.44 -23.69
C SER A 451 -73.57 -12.33 -24.91
N LEU A 452 -73.02 -12.01 -26.10
CA LEU A 452 -73.76 -11.95 -27.36
C LEU A 452 -74.27 -13.32 -27.81
N THR A 453 -73.53 -14.40 -27.54
CA THR A 453 -73.96 -15.77 -27.83
C THR A 453 -75.10 -16.20 -26.90
N ARG A 454 -75.08 -15.77 -25.63
CA ARG A 454 -76.13 -16.07 -24.65
C ARG A 454 -77.42 -15.30 -24.91
N GLU A 455 -77.34 -14.00 -25.13
CA GLU A 455 -78.52 -13.11 -25.20
C GLU A 455 -78.95 -12.73 -26.63
N GLY A 456 -78.11 -13.06 -27.63
CA GLY A 456 -78.26 -12.63 -29.01
C GLY A 456 -77.75 -11.20 -29.24
N PRO A 457 -77.63 -10.74 -30.50
CA PRO A 457 -77.13 -9.41 -30.84
C PRO A 457 -78.17 -8.32 -30.52
N LYS A 458 -78.28 -7.94 -29.25
CA LYS A 458 -79.12 -6.85 -28.75
C LYS A 458 -78.27 -5.80 -28.05
N VAL A 459 -78.66 -4.54 -28.18
CA VAL A 459 -77.99 -3.40 -27.55
C VAL A 459 -78.97 -2.74 -26.57
N PRO A 460 -78.56 -2.40 -25.33
CA PRO A 460 -77.23 -2.57 -24.75
C PRO A 460 -76.93 -4.03 -24.35
N VAL A 461 -75.69 -4.46 -24.56
CA VAL A 461 -75.19 -5.80 -24.21
C VAL A 461 -75.12 -5.91 -22.68
N LYS A 462 -75.79 -6.91 -22.09
CA LYS A 462 -75.75 -7.17 -20.64
C LYS A 462 -74.74 -8.27 -20.32
N LEU A 463 -73.67 -7.89 -19.63
CA LEU A 463 -72.66 -8.83 -19.14
C LEU A 463 -73.13 -9.49 -17.83
N SER A 464 -72.91 -10.79 -17.70
CA SER A 464 -73.03 -11.51 -16.43
C SER A 464 -71.69 -12.20 -16.10
N PRO A 465 -71.42 -12.50 -14.81
CA PRO A 465 -70.16 -13.12 -14.38
C PRO A 465 -69.79 -14.40 -15.16
N ASN A 466 -70.78 -15.15 -15.65
CA ASN A 466 -70.53 -16.37 -16.42
C ASN A 466 -69.98 -16.12 -17.82
N ASP A 467 -70.07 -14.89 -18.33
CA ASP A 467 -69.48 -14.50 -19.63
C ASP A 467 -68.00 -14.17 -19.52
N PHE A 468 -67.50 -13.98 -18.30
CA PHE A 468 -66.15 -13.49 -18.07
C PHE A 468 -65.13 -14.55 -18.45
N GLU A 469 -64.18 -14.15 -19.27
CA GLU A 469 -63.06 -14.97 -19.69
C GLU A 469 -61.79 -14.20 -19.35
N VAL A 470 -60.85 -14.87 -18.70
CA VAL A 470 -59.60 -14.27 -18.23
C VAL A 470 -58.40 -14.96 -18.88
N PHE A 471 -57.33 -14.21 -19.11
CA PHE A 471 -56.07 -14.79 -19.54
C PHE A 471 -55.51 -15.73 -18.46
N GLN A 472 -55.10 -16.93 -18.84
CA GLN A 472 -54.32 -17.79 -17.97
C GLN A 472 -52.97 -17.11 -17.73
N THR A 473 -52.55 -16.99 -16.49
CA THR A 473 -51.18 -16.58 -16.17
C THR A 473 -50.37 -17.86 -15.98
N ARG A 474 -49.41 -18.14 -16.88
CA ARG A 474 -48.44 -19.22 -16.69
C ARG A 474 -47.21 -18.66 -15.99
N HIS A 475 -46.74 -19.33 -14.96
CA HIS A 475 -45.53 -18.95 -14.25
C HIS A 475 -44.32 -19.63 -14.90
N THR A 476 -43.44 -18.85 -15.51
CA THR A 476 -42.10 -19.29 -15.90
C THR A 476 -41.09 -18.73 -14.90
N SER A 477 -40.56 -19.58 -14.02
CA SER A 477 -39.30 -19.23 -13.36
C SER A 477 -38.17 -19.53 -14.33
N GLN A 478 -37.48 -18.48 -14.76
CA GLN A 478 -36.20 -18.60 -15.43
C GLN A 478 -35.15 -18.93 -14.36
N THR A 479 -34.52 -20.10 -14.47
CA THR A 479 -33.23 -20.38 -13.83
C THR A 479 -32.24 -20.81 -14.86
#